data_AF-A0A920NQH7-F1
#
_entry.id   AF-A0A920NQH7-F1
#
_cell.length_a   1.000
_cell.length_b   1.000
_cell.length_c   1.000
_cell.angle_alpha   90.00
_cell.angle_beta   90.00
_cell.angle_gamma   90.00
#
_symmetry.space_group_name_H-M   'P 1'
#
loop_
_entity.id
_entity.type
_entity.pdbx_description
1 polymer ?
#
loop_
_entity_poly.entity_id
_entity_poly.type
_entity_poly.pdbx_seq_one_letter_code
_entity_poly.pdbx_strand_id
1 'polypeptide(L)'
;MEIIQERLEREFKVNLVTTTPNARYLVVQKNGQEVEVDTPAKMPPSFDIQDIKEPYMASEIITPVEYIGKIMKLCQSKRGIYKNTDYLTKDKAQLHYDLPLSEIIFDFYDKLKSATRGYASFDYTLADYRQGDLKKLDILLNGEPVDALSILLMPAMHMIGV
;
A
#
# COMPACT_ATOMS: atom_id res chain seq x y z
N MET A 1 0.06 1.04 -14.35
CA MET A 1 -0.40 -0.33 -14.66
C MET A 1 -1.63 -0.29 -15.58
N GLU A 2 -2.65 0.51 -15.26
CA GLU A 2 -3.88 0.66 -16.07
C GLU A 2 -3.62 0.96 -17.55
N ILE A 3 -2.72 1.89 -17.89
CA ILE A 3 -2.41 2.24 -19.29
C ILE A 3 -1.93 1.03 -20.09
N ILE A 4 -1.13 0.14 -19.48
CA ILE A 4 -0.61 -1.05 -20.17
C ILE A 4 -1.73 -2.08 -20.35
N GLN A 5 -2.58 -2.26 -19.33
CA GLN A 5 -3.73 -3.16 -19.42
C GLN A 5 -4.71 -2.72 -20.51
N GLU A 6 -5.13 -1.45 -20.50
CA GLU A 6 -6.08 -0.91 -21.49
C GLU A 6 -5.55 -1.05 -22.92
N ARG A 7 -4.25 -0.81 -23.11
CA ARG A 7 -3.60 -1.01 -24.41
C ARG A 7 -3.59 -2.47 -24.83
N LEU A 8 -3.26 -3.40 -23.93
CA LEU A 8 -3.23 -4.83 -24.25
C LEU A 8 -4.62 -5.38 -24.60
N GLU A 9 -5.65 -4.99 -23.86
CA GLU A 9 -7.04 -5.41 -24.14
C GLU A 9 -7.53 -4.86 -25.48
N ARG A 10 -7.24 -3.59 -25.80
CA ARG A 10 -7.63 -2.96 -27.07
C ARG A 10 -6.84 -3.49 -28.27
N GLU A 11 -5.52 -3.61 -28.15
CA GLU A 11 -4.63 -3.99 -29.26
C GLU A 11 -4.68 -5.50 -29.53
N PHE A 12 -4.81 -6.34 -28.50
CA PHE A 12 -4.69 -7.80 -28.63
C PHE A 12 -5.99 -8.58 -28.36
N LYS A 13 -7.10 -7.90 -28.01
CA LYS A 13 -8.41 -8.52 -27.71
C LYS A 13 -8.33 -9.66 -26.67
N VAL A 14 -7.40 -9.54 -25.73
CA VAL A 14 -7.24 -10.47 -24.60
C VAL A 14 -8.00 -9.95 -23.40
N ASN A 15 -8.70 -10.82 -22.67
CA ASN A 15 -9.26 -10.47 -21.36
C ASN A 15 -8.17 -10.68 -20.30
N LEU A 16 -7.71 -9.60 -19.68
CA LEU A 16 -6.71 -9.66 -18.62
C LEU A 16 -7.40 -9.70 -17.26
N VAL A 17 -6.96 -10.62 -16.40
CA VAL A 17 -7.31 -10.62 -14.97
C VAL A 17 -6.10 -10.11 -14.21
N THR A 18 -6.24 -8.96 -13.56
CA THR A 18 -5.16 -8.36 -12.75
C THR A 18 -5.33 -8.74 -11.30
N THR A 19 -4.22 -9.15 -10.66
CA THR A 19 -4.16 -9.35 -9.21
C THR A 19 -3.81 -8.04 -8.52
N THR A 20 -4.15 -7.93 -7.24
CA THR A 20 -3.76 -6.77 -6.42
C THR A 20 -2.23 -6.64 -6.42
N PRO A 21 -1.69 -5.44 -6.68
CA PRO A 21 -0.24 -5.23 -6.62
C PRO A 21 0.25 -5.46 -5.18
N ASN A 22 1.35 -6.20 -5.03
CA ASN A 22 1.92 -6.52 -3.73
C ASN A 22 3.12 -5.61 -3.42
N ALA A 23 3.18 -5.11 -2.19
CA ALA A 23 4.42 -4.56 -1.65
C ALA A 23 5.43 -5.68 -1.41
N ARG A 24 6.73 -5.35 -1.48
CA ARG A 24 7.79 -6.28 -1.11
C ARG A 24 8.10 -6.13 0.38
N TYR A 25 8.07 -7.23 1.11
CA TYR A 25 8.31 -7.28 2.56
C TYR A 25 9.68 -7.91 2.84
N LEU A 26 10.28 -7.57 3.99
CA LEU A 26 11.45 -8.28 4.50
C LEU A 26 11.03 -9.13 5.69
N VAL A 27 11.17 -10.44 5.55
CA VAL A 27 10.84 -11.41 6.60
C VAL A 27 12.12 -11.80 7.33
N VAL A 28 12.17 -11.49 8.62
CA VAL A 28 13.24 -11.92 9.51
C VAL A 28 12.84 -13.28 10.09
N GLN A 29 13.64 -14.30 9.83
CA GLN A 29 13.46 -15.63 10.41
C GLN A 29 14.11 -15.72 11.80
N LYS A 30 13.68 -16.69 12.61
CA LYS A 30 14.26 -16.95 13.96
C LYS A 30 15.75 -17.28 13.94
N ASN A 31 16.28 -17.74 12.81
CA ASN A 31 17.70 -17.97 12.60
C ASN A 31 18.49 -16.68 12.28
N GLY A 32 17.81 -15.52 12.22
CA GLY A 32 18.39 -14.22 11.90
C GLY A 32 18.51 -13.92 10.41
N GLN A 33 18.15 -14.84 9.51
CA GLN A 33 18.16 -14.58 8.06
C GLN A 33 16.99 -13.69 7.65
N GLU A 34 17.29 -12.70 6.82
CA GLU A 34 16.28 -11.86 6.17
C GLU A 34 15.99 -12.38 4.75
N VAL A 35 14.71 -12.52 4.43
CA VAL A 35 14.24 -12.95 3.11
C VAL A 35 13.29 -11.90 2.54
N GLU A 36 13.55 -11.47 1.31
CA GLU A 36 12.63 -10.59 0.57
C GLU A 36 11.46 -11.41 0.03
N VAL A 37 10.24 -10.98 0.35
CA VAL A 37 9.00 -11.63 -0.06
C VAL A 37 8.12 -10.66 -0.82
N ASP A 38 7.91 -10.95 -2.10
CA ASP A 38 7.08 -10.17 -3.05
C ASP A 38 5.70 -10.80 -3.30
N THR A 39 5.50 -12.04 -2.88
CA THR A 39 4.22 -12.75 -2.92
C THR A 39 4.01 -13.55 -1.63
N PRO A 40 2.80 -13.58 -1.05
CA PRO A 40 2.52 -14.35 0.15
C PRO A 40 2.86 -15.85 0.03
N ALA A 41 2.84 -16.41 -1.17
CA ALA A 41 3.22 -17.81 -1.42
C ALA A 41 4.69 -18.12 -1.12
N LYS A 42 5.58 -17.11 -1.18
CA LYS A 42 6.99 -17.24 -0.85
C LYS A 42 7.29 -16.99 0.63
N MET A 43 6.27 -16.73 1.45
CA MET A 43 6.46 -16.57 2.89
C MET A 43 7.03 -17.86 3.48
N PRO A 44 8.07 -17.79 4.33
CA PRO A 44 8.52 -18.96 5.07
C PRO A 44 7.42 -19.46 6.03
N PRO A 45 7.52 -20.71 6.52
CA PRO A 45 6.56 -21.25 7.46
C PRO A 45 6.38 -20.33 8.68
N SER A 46 5.13 -20.11 9.11
CA SER A 46 4.81 -19.16 10.18
C SER A 46 5.56 -19.41 11.49
N PHE A 47 5.97 -20.66 11.75
CA PHE A 47 6.76 -21.01 12.93
C PHE A 47 8.20 -20.49 12.86
N ASP A 48 8.76 -20.25 11.68
CA ASP A 48 10.13 -19.78 11.48
C ASP A 48 10.22 -18.26 11.42
N ILE A 49 9.08 -17.56 11.27
CA ILE A 49 9.01 -16.10 11.22
C ILE A 49 9.23 -15.53 12.63
N GLN A 50 10.17 -14.60 12.73
CA GLN A 50 10.38 -13.76 13.90
C GLN A 50 9.68 -12.41 13.71
N ASP A 51 10.00 -11.70 12.64
CA ASP A 51 9.48 -10.37 12.34
C ASP A 51 9.19 -10.20 10.85
N ILE A 52 8.21 -9.36 10.52
CA ILE A 52 7.93 -8.94 9.14
C ILE A 52 8.09 -7.43 9.10
N LYS A 53 8.91 -6.94 8.17
CA LYS A 53 9.09 -5.51 7.92
C LYS A 53 8.39 -5.14 6.62
N GLU A 54 7.59 -4.08 6.69
CA GLU A 54 6.92 -3.48 5.53
C GLU A 54 7.62 -2.20 5.09
N PRO A 55 7.57 -1.89 3.78
CA PRO A 55 8.20 -0.69 3.25
C PRO A 55 7.33 0.54 3.54
N TYR A 56 7.94 1.55 4.14
CA TYR A 56 7.34 2.87 4.38
C TYR A 56 7.86 3.88 3.36
N MET A 57 6.95 4.63 2.77
CA MET A 57 7.24 5.62 1.74
C MET A 57 7.22 7.03 2.34
N ALA A 58 8.32 7.77 2.18
CA ALA A 58 8.34 9.21 2.40
C ALA A 58 7.52 9.84 1.28
N SER A 59 6.42 10.48 1.66
CA SER A 59 5.36 10.87 0.74
C SER A 59 5.10 12.37 0.82
N GLU A 60 4.93 13.00 -0.33
CA GLU A 60 4.70 14.42 -0.47
C GLU A 60 3.35 14.68 -1.16
N ILE A 61 2.51 15.50 -0.54
CA ILE A 61 1.20 15.87 -1.08
C ILE A 61 1.11 17.39 -1.19
N ILE A 62 1.00 17.92 -2.42
CA ILE A 62 0.82 19.36 -2.65
C ILE A 62 -0.64 19.61 -3.00
N THR A 63 -1.28 20.54 -2.30
CA THR A 63 -2.71 20.83 -2.46
C THR A 63 -3.06 22.27 -2.07
N PRO A 64 -4.22 22.81 -2.49
CA PRO A 64 -4.79 23.99 -1.88
C PRO A 64 -5.09 23.81 -0.37
N VAL A 65 -4.89 24.86 0.43
CA VAL A 65 -4.99 24.82 1.90
C VAL A 65 -6.37 24.34 2.41
N GLU A 66 -7.44 24.59 1.64
CA GLU A 66 -8.81 24.17 1.97
C GLU A 66 -9.00 22.64 2.04
N TYR A 67 -8.11 21.86 1.42
CA TYR A 67 -8.20 20.39 1.39
C TYR A 67 -7.37 19.69 2.46
N ILE A 68 -6.50 20.41 3.20
CA ILE A 68 -5.58 19.84 4.19
C ILE A 68 -6.30 18.88 5.13
N GLY A 69 -7.41 19.32 5.74
CA GLY A 69 -8.14 18.50 6.71
C GLY A 69 -8.67 17.19 6.14
N LYS A 70 -9.07 17.14 4.86
CA LYS A 70 -9.51 15.90 4.20
C LYS A 70 -8.33 14.96 3.94
N ILE A 71 -7.20 15.51 3.50
CA ILE A 71 -5.98 14.76 3.23
C ILE A 71 -5.41 14.17 4.51
N MET A 72 -5.36 14.94 5.60
CA MET A 72 -4.89 14.45 6.89
C MET A 72 -5.74 13.26 7.38
N LYS A 73 -7.07 13.35 7.27
CA LYS A 73 -7.98 12.23 7.59
C LYS A 73 -7.71 11.01 6.73
N LEU A 74 -7.49 11.18 5.43
CA LEU A 74 -7.17 10.10 4.51
C LEU A 74 -5.82 9.45 4.85
N CYS A 75 -4.77 10.24 5.09
CA CYS A 75 -3.46 9.70 5.45
C CYS A 75 -3.52 8.95 6.79
N GLN A 76 -4.28 9.48 7.76
CA GLN A 76 -4.41 8.85 9.07
C GLN A 76 -5.20 7.54 9.03
N SER A 77 -6.22 7.41 8.16
CA SER A 77 -6.90 6.13 7.95
C SER A 77 -6.00 5.08 7.26
N LYS A 78 -4.89 5.53 6.66
CA LYS A 78 -3.87 4.72 6.00
C LYS A 78 -2.60 4.54 6.81
N ARG A 79 -2.69 4.64 8.15
CA ARG A 79 -1.56 4.49 9.08
C ARG A 79 -0.43 5.50 8.83
N GLY A 80 -0.76 6.62 8.19
CA GLY A 80 0.19 7.68 7.86
C GLY A 80 0.72 8.37 9.10
N ILE A 81 2.04 8.52 9.14
CA ILE A 81 2.75 9.23 10.19
C ILE A 81 3.04 10.63 9.67
N TYR A 82 2.37 11.63 10.23
CA TYR A 82 2.60 13.03 9.91
C TYR A 82 4.04 13.44 10.23
N LYS A 83 4.68 14.18 9.32
CA LYS A 83 6.01 14.77 9.55
C LYS A 83 5.93 16.28 9.72
N ASN A 84 5.48 16.98 8.70
CA ASN A 84 5.34 18.42 8.71
C ASN A 84 4.40 18.89 7.59
N THR A 85 4.14 20.19 7.59
CA THR A 85 3.42 20.89 6.54
C THR A 85 4.14 22.18 6.23
N ASP A 86 4.51 22.34 4.97
CA ASP A 86 5.15 23.55 4.48
C ASP A 86 4.13 24.36 3.68
N TYR A 87 3.94 25.63 4.03
CA TYR A 87 3.07 26.53 3.28
C TYR A 87 3.88 27.17 2.15
N LEU A 88 3.74 26.62 0.95
CA LEU A 88 4.43 27.11 -0.26
C LEU A 88 3.96 28.52 -0.64
N THR A 89 2.67 28.80 -0.43
CA THR A 89 2.05 30.12 -0.61
C THR A 89 0.90 30.27 0.39
N LYS A 90 0.19 31.41 0.39
CA LYS A 90 -1.02 31.59 1.22
C LYS A 90 -2.10 30.53 0.95
N ASP A 91 -2.20 30.08 -0.30
CA ASP A 91 -3.28 29.20 -0.75
C ASP A 91 -2.83 27.76 -1.04
N LYS A 92 -1.52 27.45 -0.99
CA LYS A 92 -0.97 26.11 -1.24
C LYS A 92 -0.12 25.62 -0.08
N ALA A 93 -0.31 24.35 0.27
CA ALA A 93 0.50 23.63 1.25
C ALA A 93 1.07 22.34 0.65
N GLN A 94 2.22 21.93 1.18
CA GLN A 94 2.85 20.65 0.95
C GLN A 94 2.84 19.89 2.28
N LEU A 95 2.23 18.71 2.30
CA LEU A 95 2.17 17.84 3.46
C LEU A 95 3.16 16.70 3.26
N HIS A 96 3.91 16.39 4.32
CA HIS A 96 4.86 15.29 4.34
C HIS A 96 4.39 14.22 5.31
N TYR A 97 4.36 12.98 4.84
CA TYR A 97 3.92 11.80 5.59
C TYR A 97 4.83 10.61 5.31
N ASP A 98 5.03 9.76 6.31
CA ASP A 98 5.45 8.38 6.02
C ASP A 98 4.21 7.50 5.95
N LEU A 99 4.03 6.81 4.82
CA LEU A 99 2.89 5.93 4.57
C LEU A 99 3.36 4.51 4.23
N PRO A 100 2.75 3.45 4.78
CA PRO A 100 3.04 2.09 4.35
C PRO A 100 2.65 1.91 2.88
N LEU A 101 3.52 1.30 2.07
CA LEU A 101 3.23 1.09 0.64
C LEU A 101 1.96 0.25 0.44
N SER A 102 1.73 -0.74 1.30
CA SER A 102 0.55 -1.62 1.30
C SER A 102 -0.76 -0.84 1.39
N GLU A 103 -0.76 0.34 2.01
CA GLU A 103 -1.95 1.16 2.21
C GLU A 103 -2.24 2.12 1.06
N ILE A 104 -1.19 2.47 0.27
CA ILE A 104 -1.26 3.49 -0.78
C ILE A 104 -1.18 2.93 -2.20
N ILE A 105 -0.78 1.67 -2.37
CA ILE A 105 -0.64 1.03 -3.68
C ILE A 105 -2.00 0.77 -4.35
N PHE A 106 -3.08 0.70 -3.57
CA PHE A 106 -4.44 0.46 -4.04
C PHE A 106 -5.39 1.59 -3.61
N ASP A 107 -6.07 2.23 -4.58
CA ASP A 107 -7.17 3.19 -4.40
C ASP A 107 -6.84 4.48 -3.61
N PHE A 108 -5.63 4.65 -3.08
CA PHE A 108 -5.25 5.87 -2.36
C PHE A 108 -5.21 7.09 -3.28
N TYR A 109 -4.62 6.94 -4.47
CA TYR A 109 -4.53 8.04 -5.45
C TYR A 109 -5.92 8.52 -5.87
N ASP A 110 -6.85 7.60 -6.13
CA ASP A 110 -8.22 7.92 -6.53
C ASP A 110 -9.00 8.59 -5.39
N LYS A 111 -8.87 8.06 -4.17
CA LYS A 111 -9.43 8.69 -2.96
C LYS A 111 -8.87 10.09 -2.73
N LEU A 112 -7.57 10.28 -2.92
CA LEU A 112 -6.92 11.58 -2.78
C LEU A 112 -7.45 12.58 -3.82
N LYS A 113 -7.52 12.16 -5.09
CA LYS A 113 -8.07 12.98 -6.17
C LYS A 113 -9.54 13.32 -5.93
N SER A 114 -10.36 12.36 -5.51
CA SER A 114 -11.76 12.58 -5.16
C SER A 114 -11.92 13.56 -4.00
N ALA A 115 -11.15 13.38 -2.91
CA ALA A 115 -11.19 14.25 -1.73
C ALA A 115 -10.81 15.70 -2.04
N THR A 116 -9.97 15.91 -3.06
CA THR A 116 -9.39 17.21 -3.44
C THR A 116 -9.92 17.75 -4.77
N ARG A 117 -10.96 17.15 -5.35
CA ARG A 117 -11.48 17.53 -6.69
C ARG A 117 -10.40 17.55 -7.78
N GLY A 118 -9.39 16.70 -7.63
CA GLY A 118 -8.26 16.55 -8.55
C GLY A 118 -7.07 17.49 -8.28
N TYR A 119 -7.20 18.45 -7.34
CA TYR A 119 -6.19 19.48 -7.11
C TYR A 119 -4.93 19.01 -6.38
N ALA A 120 -4.96 17.87 -5.68
CA ALA A 120 -3.77 17.35 -5.02
C ALA A 120 -2.83 16.64 -6.00
N SER A 121 -1.52 16.88 -5.88
CA SER A 121 -0.49 15.99 -6.42
C SER A 121 0.06 15.10 -5.32
N PHE A 122 0.61 13.95 -5.71
CA PHE A 122 1.18 12.98 -4.80
C PHE A 122 2.45 12.40 -5.41
N ASP A 123 3.53 12.42 -4.65
CA ASP A 123 4.78 11.75 -4.96
C ASP A 123 5.27 10.99 -3.73
N TYR A 124 6.05 9.93 -3.94
CA TYR A 124 6.59 9.16 -2.83
C TYR A 124 7.88 8.44 -3.22
N THR A 125 8.74 8.27 -2.22
CA THR A 125 10.01 7.54 -2.34
C THR A 125 10.15 6.54 -1.19
N LEU A 126 10.87 5.43 -1.40
CA LEU A 126 11.16 4.49 -0.33
C LEU A 126 11.96 5.19 0.78
N ALA A 127 11.41 5.23 1.99
CA ALA A 127 12.11 5.77 3.15
C ALA A 127 12.92 4.68 3.86
N ASP A 128 12.23 3.69 4.39
CA ASP A 128 12.81 2.60 5.17
C ASP A 128 11.86 1.39 5.23
N TYR A 129 12.35 0.31 5.85
CA TYR A 129 11.56 -0.85 6.21
C TYR A 129 11.31 -0.84 7.71
N ARG A 130 10.04 -0.98 8.11
CA ARG A 130 9.63 -0.93 9.52
C ARG A 130 8.91 -2.20 9.90
N GLN A 131 9.13 -2.65 11.13
CA GLN A 131 8.43 -3.80 11.68
C GLN A 131 6.92 -3.54 11.68
N GLY A 132 6.16 -4.44 11.07
CA GLY A 132 4.71 -4.40 10.98
C GLY A 132 4.11 -5.66 11.59
N ASP A 133 2.98 -5.52 12.29
CA ASP A 133 2.19 -6.67 12.76
C ASP A 133 1.35 -7.22 11.60
N LEU A 134 1.99 -8.01 10.75
CA LEU A 134 1.39 -8.56 9.54
C LEU A 134 1.08 -10.05 9.70
N LYS A 135 -0.04 -10.47 9.15
CA LYS A 135 -0.44 -11.87 9.03
C LYS A 135 -0.72 -12.20 7.57
N LYS A 136 -0.34 -13.40 7.18
CA LYS A 136 -0.73 -14.00 5.90
C LYS A 136 -2.19 -14.44 6.02
N LEU A 137 -3.02 -13.99 5.09
CA LEU A 137 -4.37 -14.50 4.87
C LEU A 137 -4.35 -15.37 3.62
N ASP A 138 -4.64 -16.65 3.81
CA ASP A 138 -4.82 -17.62 2.73
C ASP A 138 -6.30 -17.73 2.35
N ILE A 139 -6.61 -17.63 1.06
CA ILE A 139 -7.95 -17.84 0.52
C ILE A 139 -8.01 -19.24 -0.09
N LEU A 140 -8.92 -20.07 0.42
CA LEU A 140 -9.10 -21.45 -0.02
C LEU A 140 -10.29 -21.55 -0.99
N LEU A 141 -10.10 -22.19 -2.14
CA LEU A 141 -11.17 -22.59 -3.05
C LEU A 141 -11.28 -24.12 -3.02
N ASN A 142 -12.46 -24.63 -2.68
CA ASN A 142 -12.70 -26.08 -2.52
C ASN A 142 -11.71 -26.76 -1.56
N GLY A 143 -11.22 -26.05 -0.54
CA GLY A 143 -10.26 -26.57 0.43
C GLY A 143 -8.79 -26.45 0.03
N GLU A 144 -8.50 -26.00 -1.20
CA GLU A 144 -7.13 -25.78 -1.68
C GLU A 144 -6.77 -24.29 -1.64
N PRO A 145 -5.60 -23.91 -1.09
CA PRO A 145 -5.17 -22.52 -1.06
C PRO A 145 -4.90 -22.00 -2.47
N VAL A 146 -5.34 -20.77 -2.74
CA VAL A 146 -5.10 -20.09 -4.01
C VAL A 146 -4.09 -18.97 -3.78
N ASP A 147 -2.84 -19.24 -4.16
CA ASP A 147 -1.71 -18.32 -3.98
C ASP A 147 -1.98 -16.93 -4.58
N ALA A 148 -2.63 -16.88 -5.75
CA ALA A 148 -2.94 -15.64 -6.45
C ALA A 148 -3.91 -14.72 -5.69
N LEU A 149 -4.65 -15.27 -4.71
CA LEU A 149 -5.63 -14.55 -3.90
C LEU A 149 -5.14 -14.29 -2.47
N SER A 150 -3.99 -14.85 -2.10
CA SER A 150 -3.43 -14.69 -0.76
C SER A 150 -2.87 -13.28 -0.59
N ILE A 151 -3.00 -12.70 0.60
CA ILE A 151 -2.59 -11.31 0.90
C ILE A 151 -1.94 -11.21 2.29
N LEU A 152 -1.07 -10.20 2.47
CA LEU A 152 -0.50 -9.83 3.77
C LEU A 152 -1.26 -8.62 4.32
N LEU A 153 -1.80 -8.74 5.53
CA LEU A 153 -2.62 -7.69 6.15
C LEU A 153 -2.42 -7.62 7.67
N MET A 154 -2.79 -6.49 8.26
CA MET A 154 -2.73 -6.27 9.71
C MET A 154 -3.97 -6.84 10.41
N PRO A 155 -3.86 -7.51 11.59
CA PRO A 155 -4.99 -8.16 12.28
C PRO A 155 -6.19 -7.25 12.60
N ALA A 156 -6.01 -5.93 12.72
CA ALA A 156 -7.10 -4.99 12.98
C ALA A 156 -8.04 -4.78 11.77
N MET A 157 -7.66 -5.25 10.57
CA MET A 157 -8.39 -5.06 9.32
C MET A 157 -9.44 -6.17 9.07
N HIS A 158 -10.23 -6.52 10.09
CA HIS A 158 -11.23 -7.60 10.07
C HIS A 158 -12.49 -7.35 9.20
N MET A 159 -12.41 -6.52 8.15
CA MET A 159 -13.57 -6.22 7.29
C MET A 159 -13.22 -6.23 5.80
N ILE A 160 -12.68 -7.34 5.30
CA ILE A 160 -12.86 -7.68 3.90
C ILE A 160 -13.74 -8.93 3.90
N GLY A 161 -15.05 -8.68 3.85
CA GLY A 161 -16.06 -9.71 3.70
C GLY A 161 -15.86 -10.45 2.40
N VAL A 162 -15.83 -11.78 2.51
CA VAL A 162 -16.26 -12.68 1.45
C VAL A 162 -17.75 -12.45 1.19
#